data_AF-A0A3Q1F413-F1
#
_entry.id   AF-A0A3Q1F413-F1
#
_cell.length_a   1.000
_cell.length_b   1.000
_cell.length_c   1.000
_cell.angle_alpha   90.00
_cell.angle_beta   90.00
_cell.angle_gamma   90.00
#
_symmetry.space_group_name_H-M   'P 1'
#
loop_
_entity.id
_entity.type
_entity.pdbx_description
1 polymer ?
#
loop_
_entity_poly.entity_id
_entity_poly.type
_entity_poly.pdbx_seq_one_letter_code
_entity_poly.pdbx_strand_id
1 'polypeptide(L)'
;MAAPAPKSVLFVCLGNICRSPIAEAVFRKMAMDAGVADKWRIDSAATSTYEIGSSPDHRGQACMKKHGVPMSHVARQVTKADFTSFEYILCMDENNLSELNRKANLVKNYTAKIELLGSYDPQKQRIIQDPYYGSRIMWLASTLW
;
A
#
# COMPACT_ATOMS: atom_id res chain seq x y z
N MET A 1 14.98 -29.00 -2.77
CA MET A 1 14.97 -27.79 -1.92
C MET A 1 13.61 -27.13 -2.13
N ALA A 2 12.81 -26.95 -1.08
CA ALA A 2 11.52 -26.26 -1.20
C ALA A 2 11.78 -24.83 -1.70
N ALA A 3 11.01 -24.37 -2.69
CA ALA A 3 11.09 -22.98 -3.12
C ALA A 3 10.85 -22.09 -1.89
N PRO A 4 11.64 -21.01 -1.69
CA PRO A 4 11.41 -20.10 -0.58
C PRO A 4 9.97 -19.58 -0.64
N ALA A 5 9.32 -19.50 0.51
CA ALA A 5 7.96 -18.98 0.59
C ALA A 5 7.89 -17.58 -0.05
N PRO A 6 6.82 -17.26 -0.79
CA PRO A 6 6.70 -15.97 -1.47
C PRO A 6 6.76 -14.83 -0.44
N LYS A 7 7.53 -13.79 -0.77
CA LYS A 7 7.59 -12.56 0.02
C LYS A 7 6.23 -11.86 -0.04
N SER A 8 5.91 -11.07 0.98
CA SER A 8 4.58 -10.46 1.05
C SER A 8 4.62 -9.02 1.54
N VAL A 9 3.89 -8.15 0.85
CA VAL A 9 3.77 -6.73 1.18
C VAL A 9 2.31 -6.27 1.13
N LEU A 10 1.90 -5.53 2.15
CA LEU A 10 0.60 -4.90 2.26
C LEU A 10 0.77 -3.38 2.33
N PHE A 11 0.24 -2.65 1.35
CA PHE A 11 0.25 -1.19 1.37
C PHE A 11 -0.98 -0.65 2.10
N VAL A 12 -0.79 0.31 3.01
CA VAL A 12 -1.89 0.80 3.86
C VAL A 12 -1.99 2.33 3.85
N CYS A 13 -3.20 2.83 3.64
CA CYS A 13 -3.54 4.23 3.91
C CYS A 13 -4.87 4.33 4.69
N LEU A 14 -5.37 5.55 4.92
CA LEU A 14 -6.59 5.73 5.71
C LEU A 14 -7.82 5.00 5.11
N GLY A 15 -8.12 5.27 3.83
CA GLY A 15 -9.35 4.80 3.17
C GLY A 15 -9.15 3.76 2.07
N ASN A 16 -7.92 3.41 1.69
CA ASN A 16 -7.64 2.42 0.63
C ASN A 16 -8.28 2.70 -0.75
N ILE A 17 -8.50 3.97 -1.08
CA ILE A 17 -8.98 4.39 -2.41
C ILE A 17 -7.98 5.25 -3.18
N CYS A 18 -7.08 5.96 -2.49
CA CYS A 18 -6.13 6.89 -3.11
C CYS A 18 -4.71 6.32 -3.12
N ARG A 19 -4.03 6.35 -1.97
CA ARG A 19 -2.58 6.19 -1.89
C ARG A 19 -2.12 4.73 -1.95
N SER A 20 -2.74 3.86 -1.14
CA SER A 20 -2.34 2.44 -1.09
C SER A 20 -2.66 1.63 -2.35
N PRO A 21 -3.80 1.83 -3.07
CA PRO A 21 -4.01 1.16 -4.35
C PRO A 21 -3.02 1.59 -5.44
N ILE A 22 -2.59 2.86 -5.43
CA ILE A 22 -1.54 3.35 -6.33
C ILE A 22 -0.21 2.64 -6.04
N ALA A 23 0.21 2.62 -4.78
CA ALA A 23 1.46 1.95 -4.38
C ALA A 23 1.43 0.45 -4.73
N GLU A 24 0.30 -0.23 -4.52
CA GLU A 24 0.11 -1.62 -4.90
C GLU A 24 0.28 -1.83 -6.41
N ALA A 25 -0.39 -1.03 -7.23
CA ALA A 25 -0.35 -1.15 -8.68
C ALA A 25 1.05 -0.84 -9.24
N VAL A 26 1.74 0.17 -8.70
CA VAL A 26 3.14 0.48 -9.06
C VAL A 26 4.05 -0.69 -8.70
N PHE A 27 3.99 -1.18 -7.46
CA PHE A 27 4.86 -2.29 -7.02
C PHE A 27 4.59 -3.57 -7.82
N ARG A 28 3.31 -3.87 -8.11
CA ARG A 28 2.92 -5.00 -8.95
C ARG A 28 3.50 -4.89 -10.35
N LYS A 29 3.44 -3.70 -10.97
CA LYS A 29 4.07 -3.47 -12.27
C LYS A 29 5.58 -3.66 -12.21
N MET A 30 6.27 -3.09 -11.21
CA MET A 30 7.71 -3.25 -11.04
C MET A 30 8.11 -4.73 -10.89
N ALA A 31 7.34 -5.50 -10.11
CA ALA A 31 7.58 -6.92 -9.93
C ALA A 31 7.35 -7.73 -11.22
N MET A 32 6.35 -7.34 -12.04
CA MET A 32 6.12 -7.93 -13.36
C MET A 32 7.25 -7.61 -14.33
N ASP A 33 7.66 -6.35 -14.42
CA ASP A 33 8.74 -5.90 -15.30
C ASP A 33 10.09 -6.57 -14.94
N ALA A 34 10.32 -6.84 -13.65
CA ALA A 34 11.50 -7.55 -13.14
C ALA A 34 11.38 -9.09 -13.23
N GLY A 35 10.25 -9.64 -13.67
CA GLY A 35 10.04 -11.09 -13.79
C GLY A 35 10.01 -11.84 -12.46
N VAL A 36 9.54 -11.19 -11.38
CA VAL A 36 9.48 -11.77 -10.02
C VAL A 36 8.10 -11.68 -9.38
N ALA A 37 7.06 -11.29 -10.12
CA ALA A 37 5.71 -11.13 -9.58
C ALA A 37 5.15 -12.41 -8.93
N ASP A 38 5.54 -13.59 -9.43
CA ASP A 38 5.21 -14.91 -8.89
C ASP A 38 5.81 -15.18 -7.50
N LYS A 39 6.86 -14.45 -7.13
CA LYS A 39 7.54 -14.55 -5.82
C LYS A 39 6.95 -13.61 -4.77
N TRP A 40 5.95 -12.80 -5.13
CA TRP A 40 5.38 -11.78 -4.26
C TRP A 40 3.87 -11.91 -4.11
N ARG A 41 3.40 -11.88 -2.86
CA ARG A 41 2.01 -11.57 -2.51
C ARG A 41 1.89 -10.05 -2.29
N ILE A 42 1.11 -9.38 -3.13
CA ILE A 42 0.97 -7.91 -3.14
C ILE A 42 -0.51 -7.58 -2.94
N ASP A 43 -0.81 -6.73 -1.96
CA ASP A 43 -2.17 -6.29 -1.64
C ASP A 43 -2.17 -4.88 -1.03
N SER A 44 -3.35 -4.28 -0.88
CA SER A 44 -3.53 -3.02 -0.16
C SER A 44 -4.78 -3.01 0.73
N ALA A 45 -4.74 -2.23 1.81
CA ALA A 45 -5.83 -2.13 2.79
C ALA A 45 -5.97 -0.73 3.44
N ALA A 46 -7.05 -0.56 4.18
CA ALA A 46 -7.42 0.64 4.93
C ALA A 46 -7.22 0.44 6.43
N THR A 47 -6.84 1.50 7.15
CA THR A 47 -6.94 1.51 8.62
C THR A 47 -8.38 1.72 9.10
N SER A 48 -9.15 2.52 8.34
CA SER A 48 -10.56 2.85 8.61
C SER A 48 -11.55 1.92 7.91
N THR A 49 -12.85 2.16 8.12
CA THR A 49 -13.96 1.43 7.46
C THR A 49 -14.73 2.30 6.46
N TYR A 50 -14.30 3.53 6.19
CA TYR A 50 -15.10 4.52 5.45
C TYR A 50 -15.47 4.08 4.03
N GLU A 51 -14.54 3.40 3.35
CA GLU A 51 -14.62 3.15 1.91
C GLU A 51 -14.65 1.66 1.58
N ILE A 52 -15.02 0.79 2.53
CA ILE A 52 -15.04 -0.66 2.26
C ILE A 52 -15.99 -0.95 1.09
N GLY A 53 -15.49 -1.67 0.09
CA GLY A 53 -16.22 -2.00 -1.14
C GLY A 53 -16.09 -0.95 -2.25
N SER A 54 -15.56 0.24 -1.97
CA SER A 54 -15.34 1.28 -2.97
C SER A 54 -14.22 0.90 -3.94
N SER A 55 -14.36 1.34 -5.19
CA SER A 55 -13.25 1.32 -6.16
C SER A 55 -12.24 2.44 -5.85
N PRO A 56 -10.99 2.35 -6.35
CA PRO A 56 -10.02 3.43 -6.24
C PRO A 56 -10.57 4.77 -6.76
N ASP A 57 -10.12 5.88 -6.17
CA ASP A 57 -10.52 7.22 -6.57
C ASP A 57 -10.25 7.44 -8.06
N HIS A 58 -11.23 7.99 -8.78
CA HIS A 58 -11.17 8.20 -10.22
C HIS A 58 -9.97 9.07 -10.66
N ARG A 59 -9.53 10.02 -9.81
CA ARG A 59 -8.33 10.84 -10.08
C ARG A 59 -7.08 9.99 -10.06
N GLY A 60 -7.00 9.06 -9.09
CA GLY A 60 -5.95 8.06 -8.98
C GLY A 60 -5.93 7.15 -10.22
N GLN A 61 -7.09 6.62 -10.61
CA GLN A 61 -7.23 5.82 -11.83
C GLN A 61 -6.78 6.57 -13.09
N ALA A 62 -7.18 7.82 -13.25
CA ALA A 62 -6.76 8.66 -14.37
C ALA A 62 -5.25 8.89 -14.39
N CYS A 63 -4.62 9.06 -13.22
CA CYS A 63 -3.16 9.14 -13.09
C CYS A 63 -2.49 7.84 -13.55
N MET A 64 -2.92 6.69 -13.00
CA MET A 64 -2.34 5.39 -13.34
C MET A 64 -2.48 5.07 -14.84
N LYS A 65 -3.64 5.40 -15.43
CA LYS A 65 -3.87 5.25 -16.87
C LYS A 65 -2.90 6.07 -17.72
N LYS A 66 -2.58 7.31 -17.32
CA LYS A 66 -1.59 8.15 -18.03
C LYS A 66 -0.19 7.54 -18.02
N HIS A 67 0.15 6.82 -16.96
CA HIS A 67 1.44 6.13 -16.82
C HIS A 67 1.43 4.67 -17.32
N GLY A 68 0.33 4.22 -17.95
CA GLY A 68 0.22 2.85 -18.46
C GLY A 68 0.22 1.78 -17.38
N VAL A 69 -0.21 2.10 -16.15
CA VAL A 69 -0.28 1.14 -15.04
C VAL A 69 -1.73 0.68 -14.85
N PRO A 70 -2.02 -0.61 -15.00
CA PRO A 70 -3.32 -1.14 -14.64
C PRO A 70 -3.52 -1.08 -13.12
N MET A 71 -4.65 -0.54 -12.68
CA MET A 71 -5.04 -0.52 -11.28
C MET A 71 -6.48 -1.01 -11.17
N SER A 72 -6.67 -2.11 -10.45
CA SER A 72 -7.97 -2.68 -10.13
C SER A 72 -7.92 -3.18 -8.70
N HIS A 73 -8.73 -2.57 -7.84
CA HIS A 73 -8.77 -2.89 -6.41
C HIS A 73 -10.18 -2.70 -5.88
N VAL A 74 -10.50 -3.35 -4.77
CA VAL A 74 -11.72 -3.08 -4.00
C VAL A 74 -11.28 -2.81 -2.58
N ALA A 75 -11.61 -1.62 -2.09
CA ALA A 75 -11.14 -1.17 -0.80
C ALA A 75 -11.59 -2.12 0.33
N ARG A 76 -10.65 -2.52 1.18
CA ARG A 76 -10.87 -3.42 2.31
C ARG A 76 -10.16 -2.91 3.55
N GLN A 77 -10.64 -3.29 4.73
CA GLN A 77 -9.95 -2.96 5.98
C GLN A 77 -8.80 -3.94 6.28
N VAL A 78 -7.77 -3.46 6.96
CA VAL A 78 -6.75 -4.30 7.59
C VAL A 78 -7.37 -5.18 8.67
N THR A 79 -7.03 -6.46 8.64
CA THR A 79 -7.51 -7.49 9.56
C THR A 79 -6.40 -7.93 10.52
N LYS A 80 -6.76 -8.65 11.58
CA LYS A 80 -5.75 -9.23 12.50
C LYS A 80 -4.82 -10.21 11.80
N ALA A 81 -5.34 -10.96 10.81
CA ALA A 81 -4.57 -11.93 10.03
C ALA A 81 -3.55 -11.27 9.09
N ASP A 82 -3.74 -10.00 8.72
CA ASP A 82 -2.78 -9.29 7.89
C ASP A 82 -1.44 -9.12 8.62
N PHE A 83 -1.46 -8.87 9.94
CA PHE A 83 -0.26 -8.68 10.75
C PHE A 83 0.59 -9.96 10.96
N THR A 84 0.02 -11.14 10.71
CA THR A 84 0.73 -12.43 10.80
C THR A 84 1.01 -13.05 9.43
N SER A 85 0.25 -12.67 8.39
CA SER A 85 0.37 -13.27 7.05
C SER A 85 1.19 -12.44 6.06
N PHE A 86 1.49 -11.18 6.38
CA PHE A 86 2.37 -10.32 5.61
C PHE A 86 3.72 -10.13 6.29
N GLU A 87 4.79 -10.10 5.50
CA GLU A 87 6.15 -9.81 5.97
C GLU A 87 6.34 -8.31 6.16
N TYR A 88 5.77 -7.49 5.26
CA TYR A 88 5.84 -6.03 5.29
C TYR A 88 4.46 -5.41 5.25
N ILE A 89 4.22 -4.42 6.12
CA ILE A 89 3.08 -3.51 6.08
C ILE A 89 3.65 -2.10 5.91
N LEU A 90 3.48 -1.53 4.72
CA LEU A 90 4.04 -0.24 4.35
C LEU A 90 2.94 0.82 4.31
N CYS A 91 3.03 1.82 5.17
CA CYS A 91 2.02 2.86 5.32
C CYS A 91 2.49 4.24 4.86
N MET A 92 1.55 5.16 4.66
CA MET A 92 1.82 6.42 3.93
C MET A 92 2.25 7.58 4.83
N ASP A 93 1.72 7.64 6.05
CA ASP A 93 1.93 8.74 6.99
C ASP A 93 2.00 8.25 8.45
N GLU A 94 2.38 9.15 9.36
CA GLU A 94 2.57 8.82 10.79
C GLU A 94 1.26 8.43 11.48
N ASN A 95 0.11 8.97 11.03
CA ASN A 95 -1.19 8.60 11.59
C ASN A 95 -1.53 7.14 11.22
N ASN A 96 -1.23 6.73 9.99
CA ASN A 96 -1.39 5.35 9.55
C ASN A 96 -0.46 4.42 10.35
N LEU A 97 0.79 4.83 10.54
CA LEU A 97 1.77 4.06 11.33
C LEU A 97 1.30 3.88 12.78
N SER A 98 0.85 4.96 13.42
CA SER A 98 0.34 4.94 14.79
C SER A 98 -0.87 4.01 14.93
N GLU A 99 -1.86 4.11 14.01
CA GLU A 99 -3.04 3.25 14.03
C GLU A 99 -2.70 1.77 13.76
N LEU A 100 -1.77 1.50 12.85
CA LEU A 100 -1.32 0.14 12.57
C LEU A 100 -0.60 -0.47 13.78
N ASN A 101 0.29 0.27 14.44
CA ASN A 101 0.95 -0.19 15.66
C ASN A 101 -0.06 -0.46 16.78
N ARG A 102 -1.04 0.44 16.96
CA ARG A 102 -2.13 0.24 17.93
C ARG A 102 -2.91 -1.04 17.65
N LYS A 103 -3.24 -1.32 16.38
CA LYS A 103 -3.93 -2.55 15.96
C LYS A 103 -3.04 -3.80 16.10
N ALA A 104 -1.76 -3.69 15.77
CA ALA A 104 -0.78 -4.79 15.87
C ALA A 104 -0.59 -5.25 17.32
N ASN A 105 -0.56 -4.33 18.28
CA ASN A 105 -0.47 -4.63 19.71
C ASN A 105 -1.67 -5.45 20.25
N LEU A 106 -2.78 -5.53 19.50
CA LEU A 106 -3.94 -6.37 19.84
C LEU A 106 -3.82 -7.80 19.25
N VAL A 107 -2.77 -8.08 18.48
CA VAL A 107 -2.52 -9.36 17.82
C VAL A 107 -1.36 -10.05 18.53
N LYS A 108 -1.58 -11.29 18.99
CA LYS A 108 -0.50 -12.10 19.57
C LYS A 108 0.47 -12.54 18.47
N ASN A 109 1.77 -12.41 18.72
CA ASN A 109 2.84 -12.92 17.86
C ASN A 109 2.76 -12.41 16.41
N TYR A 110 2.44 -11.13 16.19
CA TYR A 110 2.52 -10.56 14.85
C TYR A 110 3.97 -10.57 14.35
N THR A 111 4.16 -10.80 13.06
CA THR A 111 5.48 -10.94 12.43
C THR A 111 5.76 -9.85 11.40
N ALA A 112 4.73 -9.11 10.98
CA ALA A 112 4.85 -8.05 10.00
C ALA A 112 5.75 -6.90 10.48
N LYS A 113 6.65 -6.46 9.62
CA LYS A 113 7.39 -5.20 9.78
C LYS A 113 6.51 -4.04 9.35
N ILE A 114 6.20 -3.13 10.28
CA ILE A 114 5.32 -1.99 10.05
C ILE A 114 6.16 -0.72 9.90
N GLU A 115 6.21 -0.16 8.70
CA GLU A 115 7.12 0.94 8.35
C GLU A 115 6.43 1.96 7.45
N LEU A 116 7.05 3.14 7.30
CA LEU A 116 6.60 4.15 6.34
C LEU A 116 7.16 3.80 4.96
N LEU A 117 6.32 3.81 3.93
CA LEU A 117 6.80 3.61 2.56
C LEU A 117 7.85 4.68 2.19
N GLY A 118 7.65 5.92 2.61
CA GLY A 118 8.60 7.01 2.37
C GLY A 118 9.94 6.87 3.10
N SER A 119 10.13 5.93 4.04
CA SER A 119 11.47 5.69 4.60
C SER A 119 12.42 5.03 3.59
N TYR A 120 11.86 4.47 2.51
CA TYR A 120 12.62 3.87 1.40
C TYR A 120 12.93 4.86 0.28
N ASP A 121 12.43 6.10 0.36
CA ASP A 121 12.69 7.13 -0.66
C ASP A 121 14.15 7.63 -0.57
N PRO A 122 14.96 7.49 -1.64
CA PRO A 122 16.30 8.05 -1.71
C PRO A 122 16.35 9.58 -1.50
N GLN A 123 15.27 10.29 -1.82
CA GLN A 123 15.14 11.74 -1.63
C GLN A 123 14.69 12.13 -0.21
N LYS A 124 14.49 11.13 0.67
CA LYS A 124 14.11 11.30 2.08
C LYS A 124 12.75 11.98 2.30
N GLN A 125 11.83 11.90 1.33
CA GLN A 125 10.43 12.30 1.51
C GLN A 125 9.69 11.21 2.30
N ARG A 126 9.80 11.29 3.63
CA ARG A 126 9.32 10.25 4.54
C ARG A 126 7.79 10.10 4.56
N ILE A 127 7.04 11.16 4.22
CA ILE A 127 5.58 11.21 4.31
C ILE A 127 4.96 11.34 2.92
N ILE A 128 4.07 10.41 2.59
CA ILE A 128 3.25 10.45 1.39
C ILE A 128 1.92 11.13 1.74
N GLN A 129 1.86 12.41 1.43
CA GLN A 129 0.74 13.31 1.74
C GLN A 129 -0.58 12.80 1.16
N ASP A 130 -1.67 13.00 1.91
CA ASP A 130 -3.01 12.60 1.44
C ASP A 130 -3.50 13.53 0.32
N PRO A 131 -3.69 13.03 -0.91
CA PRO A 131 -4.14 13.85 -2.03
C PRO A 131 -5.65 14.14 -2.02
N TYR A 132 -6.42 13.58 -1.08
CA TYR A 132 -7.89 13.59 -1.14
C TYR A 132 -8.47 15.01 -1.24
N TYR A 133 -7.96 15.95 -0.45
CA TYR A 133 -8.35 17.37 -0.46
C TYR A 133 -7.55 18.22 -1.45
N GLY A 134 -6.60 17.64 -2.18
CA GLY A 134 -5.80 18.32 -3.19
C GLY A 134 -6.52 18.40 -4.54
N SER A 135 -6.30 19.50 -5.27
CA SER A 135 -6.85 19.69 -6.63
C SER A 135 -6.24 18.74 -7.67
N ARG A 136 -5.12 18.07 -7.35
CA ARG A 136 -4.49 17.05 -8.20
C ARG A 136 -3.88 15.93 -7.36
N ILE A 137 -4.20 14.69 -7.71
CA ILE A 137 -3.56 13.47 -7.14
C ILE A 137 -2.08 13.32 -7.57
N MET A 138 -1.54 14.31 -8.29
CA MET A 138 -0.28 14.24 -9.04
C MET A 138 0.98 14.01 -8.20
N TRP A 139 0.96 14.20 -6.89
CA TRP A 139 2.19 14.14 -6.11
C TRP A 139 2.72 12.71 -5.91
N LEU A 140 1.84 11.71 -5.93
CA LEU A 140 2.23 10.30 -5.75
C LEU A 140 2.97 9.71 -6.95
N ALA A 141 2.77 10.26 -8.15
CA ALA A 141 3.49 9.80 -9.33
C ALA A 141 4.96 10.24 -9.29
N SER A 142 5.24 11.51 -8.97
CA SER A 142 6.62 12.04 -8.99
C SER A 142 7.59 11.38 -8.00
N THR A 143 7.10 10.69 -6.96
CA THR A 143 7.94 10.07 -5.92
C THR A 143 8.05 8.55 -6.06
N LEU A 144 7.21 7.92 -6.90
CA LEU A 144 7.17 6.45 -7.06
C LEU A 144 7.70 5.97 -8.42
N TRP A 145 8.15 6.89 -9.28
CA TRP A 145 8.78 6.62 -10.58
C TRP A 145 10.27 6.90 -10.57
#